data_AF-A0A969IBI3-F1
#
_entry.id   AF-A0A969IBI3-F1
#
_cell.length_a   1.000
_cell.length_b   1.000
_cell.length_c   1.000
_cell.angle_alpha   90.00
_cell.angle_beta   90.00
_cell.angle_gamma   90.00
#
_symmetry.space_group_name_H-M   'P 1'
#
loop_
_entity.id
_entity.type
_entity.pdbx_description
1 polymer ?
#
loop_
_entity_poly.entity_id
_entity_poly.type
_entity_poly.pdbx_seq_one_letter_code
_entity_poly.pdbx_strand_id
1 'polypeptide(L)'
;MPDSIKVKELLPYLRPTSDGGGLFGWGGGGTDTRVLQKHNLRVTFDGRPVDASQVDWQQVDIRRFTFIQPSGPGNVLGGIKFRFPNKHDIYMHDTPQRDLFEKTARAYSHGCIRVQNPGRLAEILLEEDKGWSAGHVRNMLAQGGNNEVTLTKQIPVHITYFTVMVGDDGRLQSFGDLYGHDNRVAVALAGRPLPLEAPPVTTAYAKDAKEARRSKSYKQTNNDFFSGLFGN
;
A
#
# COMPACT_ATOMS: atom_id res chain seq x y z
N MET A 1 5.05 -9.99 -2.49
CA MET A 1 4.90 -9.05 -1.33
C MET A 1 6.29 -8.51 -0.96
N PRO A 2 6.47 -7.20 -0.70
CA PRO A 2 7.74 -6.62 -0.25
C PRO A 2 8.18 -7.08 1.15
N ASP A 3 9.48 -7.12 1.41
CA ASP A 3 10.06 -7.63 2.67
C ASP A 3 9.64 -6.83 3.90
N SER A 4 9.50 -5.52 3.78
CA SER A 4 9.04 -4.66 4.87
C SER A 4 7.66 -5.07 5.37
N ILE A 5 6.75 -5.45 4.46
CA ILE A 5 5.41 -5.94 4.78
C ILE A 5 5.48 -7.35 5.37
N LYS A 6 6.31 -8.24 4.80
CA LYS A 6 6.50 -9.60 5.35
C LYS A 6 6.90 -9.54 6.82
N VAL A 7 7.93 -8.75 7.16
CA VAL A 7 8.51 -8.71 8.50
C VAL A 7 7.63 -7.96 9.49
N LYS A 8 7.13 -6.77 9.14
CA LYS A 8 6.44 -5.90 10.09
C LYS A 8 4.98 -6.28 10.27
N GLU A 9 4.37 -6.84 9.24
CA GLU A 9 2.93 -6.95 9.18
C GLU A 9 2.50 -8.41 9.15
N LEU A 10 3.06 -9.23 8.24
CA LEU A 10 2.63 -10.63 8.09
C LEU A 10 3.15 -11.55 9.19
N LEU A 11 4.44 -11.44 9.51
CA LEU A 11 5.10 -12.32 10.48
C LEU A 11 4.43 -12.32 11.88
N PRO A 12 3.94 -11.19 12.42
CA PRO A 12 3.17 -11.20 13.67
C PRO A 12 1.95 -12.13 13.67
N TYR A 13 1.27 -12.33 12.54
CA TYR A 13 0.12 -13.24 12.44
C TYR A 13 0.53 -14.70 12.29
N LEU A 14 1.71 -14.96 11.70
CA LEU A 14 2.20 -16.32 11.50
C LEU A 14 2.87 -16.91 12.75
N ARG A 15 3.24 -16.07 13.71
CA ARG A 15 3.81 -16.54 14.97
C ARG A 15 2.70 -17.01 15.90
N PRO A 16 2.85 -18.17 16.57
CA PRO A 16 1.94 -18.59 17.63
C PRO A 16 1.78 -17.48 18.67
N THR A 17 0.54 -17.21 19.08
CA THR A 17 0.27 -16.33 20.22
C THR A 17 0.66 -17.06 21.51
N SER A 18 1.35 -16.36 22.41
CA SER A 18 1.79 -16.87 23.72
C SER A 18 0.64 -17.31 24.65
N ASP A 19 -0.60 -17.04 24.25
CA ASP A 19 -1.77 -17.13 25.12
C ASP A 19 -2.49 -18.50 24.95
N GLY A 20 -1.98 -19.34 24.05
CA GLY A 20 -2.38 -20.75 23.88
C GLY A 20 -1.64 -21.71 24.82
N GLY A 21 -1.54 -21.36 26.11
CA GLY A 21 -1.02 -22.26 27.15
C GLY A 21 -2.05 -23.35 27.46
N GLY A 22 -2.00 -24.46 26.73
CA GLY A 22 -2.72 -25.68 27.11
C GLY A 22 -2.27 -26.13 28.51
N LEU A 23 -3.23 -26.31 29.42
CA LEU A 23 -3.02 -26.73 30.83
C LEU A 23 -2.43 -28.15 30.99
N PHE A 24 -2.12 -28.84 29.89
CA PHE A 24 -1.48 -30.15 29.88
C PHE A 24 -0.45 -30.15 28.74
N GLY A 25 0.84 -30.27 29.09
CA GLY A 25 2.00 -30.10 28.21
C GLY A 25 2.19 -31.14 27.10
N TRP A 26 1.19 -31.32 26.23
CA TRP A 26 1.35 -31.95 24.92
C TRP A 26 1.39 -30.86 23.85
N GLY A 27 2.60 -30.64 23.34
CA GLY A 27 2.94 -29.57 22.42
C GLY A 27 2.21 -29.65 21.08
N GLY A 28 1.53 -28.57 20.74
CA GLY A 28 0.96 -28.30 19.43
C GLY A 28 0.93 -26.80 19.21
N GLY A 29 2.11 -26.16 19.24
CA GLY A 29 2.29 -24.74 18.90
C GLY A 29 2.11 -24.54 17.38
N GLY A 30 0.88 -24.69 16.90
CA GLY A 30 0.58 -24.55 15.48
C GLY A 30 0.74 -23.10 15.02
N THR A 31 1.44 -22.93 13.90
CA THR A 31 1.42 -21.69 13.13
C THR A 31 -0.01 -21.31 12.77
N ASP A 32 -0.42 -20.08 13.08
CA ASP A 32 -1.70 -19.53 12.62
C ASP A 32 -1.60 -19.08 11.15
N THR A 33 -1.95 -19.96 10.22
CA THR A 33 -1.97 -19.66 8.78
C THR A 33 -3.29 -19.08 8.29
N ARG A 34 -4.27 -18.80 9.18
CA ARG A 34 -5.61 -18.31 8.79
C ARG A 34 -5.53 -17.00 8.01
N VAL A 35 -4.57 -16.13 8.33
CA VAL A 35 -4.33 -14.88 7.59
C VAL A 35 -4.00 -15.14 6.12
N LEU A 36 -3.26 -16.21 5.81
CA LEU A 36 -2.89 -16.56 4.44
C LEU A 36 -4.12 -17.06 3.67
N GLN A 37 -4.93 -17.91 4.30
CA GLN A 37 -6.16 -18.43 3.72
C GLN A 37 -7.19 -17.31 3.48
N LYS A 38 -7.43 -16.46 4.49
CA LYS A 38 -8.36 -15.32 4.43
C LYS A 38 -8.07 -14.41 3.23
N HIS A 39 -6.79 -14.18 2.95
CA HIS A 39 -6.36 -13.26 1.89
C HIS A 39 -5.86 -13.96 0.62
N ASN A 40 -6.06 -15.26 0.51
CA ASN A 40 -5.65 -16.10 -0.62
C ASN A 40 -4.16 -15.91 -0.98
N LEU A 41 -3.30 -15.86 0.04
CA LEU A 41 -1.86 -15.73 -0.12
C LEU A 41 -1.23 -17.10 -0.31
N ARG A 42 -0.53 -17.26 -1.44
CA ARG A 42 0.31 -18.43 -1.73
C ARG A 42 1.73 -18.18 -1.25
N VAL A 43 2.36 -19.22 -0.70
CA VAL A 43 3.72 -19.15 -0.17
C VAL A 43 4.63 -20.02 -1.02
N THR A 44 5.78 -19.46 -1.39
CA THR A 44 6.85 -20.22 -2.03
C THR A 44 8.19 -19.98 -1.34
N PHE A 45 9.08 -20.95 -1.44
CA PHE A 45 10.48 -20.87 -1.03
C PHE A 45 11.34 -21.30 -2.22
N ASP A 46 12.25 -20.45 -2.67
CA ASP A 46 13.06 -20.68 -3.89
C ASP A 46 12.20 -21.10 -5.11
N GLY A 47 11.04 -20.46 -5.26
CA GLY A 47 10.10 -20.72 -6.35
C GLY A 47 9.21 -21.96 -6.17
N ARG A 48 9.45 -22.79 -5.16
CA ARG A 48 8.65 -24.00 -4.89
C ARG A 48 7.52 -23.69 -3.90
N PRO A 49 6.28 -24.15 -4.16
CA PRO A 49 5.19 -24.03 -3.19
C PRO A 49 5.56 -24.69 -1.85
N VAL A 50 5.22 -24.02 -0.75
CA VAL A 50 5.43 -24.53 0.61
C VAL A 50 4.10 -24.53 1.36
N ASP A 51 3.85 -25.61 2.10
CA ASP A 51 2.77 -25.63 3.08
C ASP A 51 3.18 -24.79 4.30
N ALA A 52 2.57 -23.61 4.42
CA ALA A 52 2.87 -22.68 5.48
C ALA A 52 2.56 -23.21 6.88
N SER A 53 1.71 -24.24 7.01
CA SER A 53 1.37 -24.86 8.30
C SER A 53 2.52 -25.70 8.86
N GLN A 54 3.41 -26.17 7.99
CA GLN A 54 4.57 -27.00 8.33
C GLN A 54 5.85 -26.17 8.56
N VAL A 55 5.78 -24.85 8.41
CA VAL A 55 6.92 -23.95 8.61
C VAL A 55 6.89 -23.40 10.04
N ASP A 56 8.01 -23.52 10.73
CA ASP A 56 8.25 -22.82 12.00
C ASP A 56 8.69 -21.37 11.73
N TRP A 57 7.72 -20.46 11.70
CA TRP A 57 7.93 -19.02 11.46
C TRP A 57 8.66 -18.29 12.59
N GLN A 58 8.92 -18.93 13.73
CA GLN A 58 9.76 -18.35 14.78
C GLN A 58 11.25 -18.54 14.46
N GLN A 59 11.61 -19.64 13.79
CA GLN A 59 12.99 -20.02 13.52
C GLN A 59 13.49 -19.61 12.13
N VAL A 60 12.57 -19.41 11.17
CA VAL A 60 12.96 -19.04 9.81
C VAL A 60 12.98 -17.52 9.59
N ASP A 61 13.83 -17.12 8.64
CA ASP A 61 13.75 -15.77 8.08
C ASP A 61 12.66 -15.69 7.01
N ILE A 62 11.53 -15.06 7.35
CA ILE A 62 10.38 -14.87 6.45
C ILE A 62 10.75 -14.16 5.13
N ARG A 63 11.83 -13.38 5.09
CA ARG A 63 12.28 -12.68 3.87
C ARG A 63 12.65 -13.64 2.75
N ARG A 64 13.11 -14.85 3.09
CA ARG A 64 13.44 -15.92 2.14
C ARG A 64 12.22 -16.52 1.45
N PHE A 65 11.02 -16.26 1.97
CA PHE A 65 9.76 -16.74 1.41
C PHE A 65 9.13 -15.66 0.52
N THR A 66 8.48 -16.10 -0.54
CA THR A 66 7.69 -15.23 -1.42
C THR A 66 6.21 -15.46 -1.15
N PHE A 67 5.50 -14.37 -0.84
CA PHE A 67 4.06 -14.36 -0.68
C PHE A 67 3.42 -13.70 -1.90
N ILE A 68 2.55 -14.44 -2.57
CA ILE A 68 1.89 -14.06 -3.82
C ILE A 68 0.39 -14.06 -3.58
N GLN A 69 -0.23 -12.90 -3.80
CA GLN A 69 -1.68 -12.83 -3.94
C GLN A 69 -2.02 -12.97 -5.44
N PRO A 70 -2.79 -13.99 -5.85
CA PRO A 70 -3.21 -14.14 -7.24
C PRO A 70 -4.03 -12.94 -7.73
N SER A 71 -4.09 -12.75 -9.05
CA SER A 71 -5.04 -11.82 -9.66
C SER A 71 -6.47 -12.20 -9.29
N GLY A 72 -7.32 -11.21 -9.05
CA GLY A 72 -8.73 -11.40 -8.73
C GLY A 72 -9.31 -10.21 -7.97
N PRO A 73 -10.63 -10.19 -7.71
CA PRO A 73 -11.32 -9.05 -7.08
C PRO A 73 -10.78 -8.68 -5.69
N GLY A 74 -10.26 -9.66 -4.95
CA GLY A 74 -9.65 -9.44 -3.64
C GLY A 74 -8.18 -9.00 -3.67
N ASN A 75 -7.58 -8.81 -4.85
CA ASN A 75 -6.18 -8.40 -4.95
C ASN A 75 -6.01 -6.97 -4.45
N VAL A 76 -5.07 -6.74 -3.53
CA VAL A 76 -4.85 -5.43 -2.91
C VAL A 76 -4.34 -4.36 -3.88
N LEU A 77 -3.79 -4.79 -5.02
CA LEU A 77 -3.36 -3.94 -6.11
C LEU A 77 -4.50 -3.61 -7.10
N GLY A 78 -5.71 -4.13 -6.86
CA GLY A 78 -6.87 -3.99 -7.73
C GLY A 78 -6.66 -4.59 -9.12
N GLY A 79 -7.37 -4.06 -10.11
CA GLY A 79 -7.35 -4.59 -11.48
C GLY A 79 -6.18 -4.12 -12.34
N ILE A 80 -5.43 -3.09 -11.91
CA ILE A 80 -4.39 -2.45 -12.73
C ILE A 80 -3.20 -2.03 -11.88
N LYS A 81 -1.99 -2.28 -12.38
CA LYS A 81 -0.72 -1.81 -11.81
C LYS A 81 0.11 -1.13 -12.89
N PHE A 82 0.51 0.12 -12.65
CA PHE A 82 1.44 0.87 -13.50
C PHE A 82 2.84 0.81 -12.88
N ARG A 83 3.74 0.11 -13.58
CA ARG A 83 5.16 0.01 -13.21
C ARG A 83 5.92 1.13 -13.90
N PHE A 84 6.85 1.74 -13.18
CA PHE A 84 7.79 2.71 -13.71
C PHE A 84 9.18 2.49 -13.08
N PRO A 85 10.27 2.81 -13.78
CA PRO A 85 11.62 2.60 -13.25
C PRO A 85 11.83 3.37 -11.94
N ASN A 86 12.22 2.65 -10.87
CA ASN A 86 12.61 3.25 -9.60
C ASN A 86 13.42 2.25 -8.75
N LYS A 87 14.18 2.76 -7.78
CA LYS A 87 15.02 1.95 -6.87
C LYS A 87 14.29 1.41 -5.63
N HIS A 88 12.98 1.60 -5.54
CA HIS A 88 12.21 1.45 -4.31
C HIS A 88 11.02 0.48 -4.42
N ASP A 89 10.92 -0.30 -5.50
CA ASP A 89 9.76 -1.17 -5.79
C ASP A 89 8.40 -0.46 -5.67
N ILE A 90 8.37 0.85 -5.94
CA ILE A 90 7.16 1.67 -5.92
C ILE A 90 6.42 1.52 -7.24
N TYR A 91 5.10 1.55 -7.19
CA TYR A 91 4.23 1.54 -8.36
C TYR A 91 2.95 2.33 -8.08
N MET A 92 2.30 2.75 -9.17
CA MET A 92 0.92 3.22 -9.12
C MET A 92 -0.01 2.03 -9.32
N HIS A 93 -1.12 1.96 -8.60
CA HIS A 93 -2.04 0.83 -8.72
C HIS A 93 -3.48 1.19 -8.36
N ASP A 94 -4.40 0.31 -8.77
CA ASP A 94 -5.80 0.30 -8.34
C ASP A 94 -5.92 -0.19 -6.89
N THR A 95 -7.11 -0.14 -6.30
CA THR A 95 -7.38 -0.71 -4.99
C THR A 95 -8.85 -1.14 -4.88
N PRO A 96 -9.15 -2.22 -4.14
CA PRO A 96 -10.52 -2.53 -3.76
C PRO A 96 -11.10 -1.52 -2.74
N GLN A 97 -10.25 -0.76 -2.03
CA GLN A 97 -10.66 0.19 -0.99
C GLN A 97 -10.90 1.59 -1.55
N ARG A 98 -11.99 1.76 -2.31
CA ARG A 98 -12.29 3.05 -2.98
C ARG A 98 -12.67 4.17 -2.01
N ASP A 99 -13.25 3.84 -0.86
CA ASP A 99 -13.67 4.81 0.16
C ASP A 99 -12.50 5.64 0.73
N LEU A 100 -11.27 5.15 0.62
CA LEU A 100 -10.08 5.90 1.04
C LEU A 100 -9.85 7.18 0.21
N PHE A 101 -10.43 7.29 -0.99
CA PHE A 101 -10.35 8.52 -1.79
C PHE A 101 -11.28 9.63 -1.28
N GLU A 102 -12.29 9.29 -0.49
CA GLU A 102 -13.21 10.26 0.14
C GLU A 102 -12.58 10.93 1.36
N LYS A 103 -11.50 10.36 1.90
CA LYS A 103 -10.75 10.94 3.02
C LYS A 103 -10.04 12.23 2.60
N THR A 104 -10.03 13.19 3.50
CA THR A 104 -9.37 14.49 3.32
C THR A 104 -7.85 14.39 3.52
N ALA A 105 -7.40 13.55 4.45
CA ALA A 105 -6.00 13.12 4.54
C ALA A 105 -5.88 11.69 3.99
N ARG A 106 -5.04 11.46 2.97
CA ARG A 106 -5.00 10.19 2.22
C ARG A 106 -3.70 9.39 2.37
N ALA A 107 -2.93 9.66 3.40
CA ALA A 107 -1.62 9.05 3.64
C ALA A 107 -1.68 7.61 4.22
N TYR A 108 -2.59 6.77 3.72
CA TYR A 108 -2.87 5.41 4.20
C TYR A 108 -2.10 4.31 3.46
N SER A 109 -1.16 4.65 2.57
CA SER A 109 -0.36 3.66 1.85
C SER A 109 0.98 3.38 2.52
N HIS A 110 1.54 2.21 2.19
CA HIS A 110 2.84 1.73 2.67
C HIS A 110 3.97 2.05 1.68
N GLY A 111 3.78 3.07 0.82
CA GLY A 111 4.78 3.59 -0.11
C GLY A 111 4.36 3.54 -1.59
N CYS A 112 3.43 2.65 -1.96
CA CYS A 112 2.85 2.65 -3.31
C CYS A 112 1.72 3.69 -3.44
N ILE A 113 1.42 4.10 -4.67
CA ILE A 113 0.50 5.20 -4.98
C ILE A 113 -0.80 4.61 -5.50
N ARG A 114 -1.90 4.77 -4.77
CA ARG A 114 -3.22 4.35 -5.24
C ARG A 114 -3.79 5.40 -6.20
N VAL A 115 -4.33 4.96 -7.33
CA VAL A 115 -4.96 5.80 -8.36
C VAL A 115 -6.48 5.66 -8.26
N GLN A 116 -7.22 6.77 -8.15
CA GLN A 116 -8.67 6.74 -7.98
C GLN A 116 -9.41 6.21 -9.21
N ASN A 117 -8.94 6.60 -10.40
CA ASN A 117 -9.53 6.22 -11.68
C ASN A 117 -8.49 5.50 -12.56
N PRO A 118 -8.03 4.30 -12.16
CA PRO A 118 -6.93 3.62 -12.83
C PRO A 118 -7.34 3.15 -14.24
N GLY A 119 -8.58 2.72 -14.43
CA GLY A 119 -9.09 2.36 -15.77
C GLY A 119 -9.00 3.53 -16.74
N ARG A 120 -9.45 4.72 -16.32
CA ARG A 120 -9.37 5.94 -17.14
C ARG A 120 -7.93 6.34 -17.45
N LEU A 121 -7.03 6.22 -16.48
CA LEU A 121 -5.60 6.46 -16.71
C LEU A 121 -5.04 5.47 -17.74
N ALA A 122 -5.36 4.18 -17.62
CA ALA A 122 -4.92 3.17 -18.59
C ALA A 122 -5.46 3.42 -20.01
N GLU A 123 -6.72 3.85 -20.14
CA GLU A 123 -7.30 4.26 -21.43
C GLU A 123 -6.48 5.38 -22.07
N ILE A 124 -6.21 6.46 -21.34
CA ILE A 124 -5.45 7.62 -21.85
C ILE A 124 -4.03 7.19 -22.27
N LEU A 125 -3.34 6.42 -21.42
CA LEU A 125 -1.97 5.98 -21.70
C LEU A 125 -1.90 5.07 -22.94
N LEU A 126 -2.85 4.14 -23.10
CA LEU A 126 -2.85 3.17 -24.19
C LEU A 126 -3.42 3.73 -25.50
N GLU A 127 -4.31 4.71 -25.42
CA GLU A 127 -4.72 5.53 -26.56
C GLU A 127 -3.51 6.28 -27.12
N GLU A 128 -2.78 7.00 -26.26
CA GLU A 128 -1.61 7.78 -26.68
C GLU A 128 -0.45 6.89 -27.17
N ASP A 129 -0.18 5.77 -26.50
CA ASP A 129 0.95 4.89 -26.84
C ASP A 129 0.68 3.98 -28.04
N LYS A 130 -0.52 3.41 -28.12
CA LYS A 130 -0.84 2.30 -29.05
C LYS A 130 -2.04 2.58 -29.94
N GLY A 131 -2.74 3.70 -29.78
CA GLY A 131 -4.00 3.98 -30.47
C GLY A 131 -5.15 3.08 -30.04
N TRP A 132 -5.08 2.47 -28.85
CA TRP A 132 -6.12 1.57 -28.37
C TRP A 132 -7.38 2.34 -27.98
N SER A 133 -8.55 1.84 -28.40
CA SER A 133 -9.82 2.43 -27.99
C SER A 133 -10.12 2.12 -26.51
N ALA A 134 -10.85 3.00 -25.85
CA ALA A 134 -11.32 2.76 -24.48
C ALA A 134 -12.16 1.47 -24.36
N GLY A 135 -12.89 1.08 -25.41
CA GLY A 135 -13.61 -0.21 -25.45
C GLY A 135 -12.66 -1.41 -25.41
N HIS A 136 -11.56 -1.36 -26.15
CA HIS A 136 -10.53 -2.42 -26.14
C HIS A 136 -9.91 -2.57 -24.75
N VAL A 137 -9.52 -1.46 -24.11
CA VAL A 137 -8.94 -1.46 -22.76
C VAL A 137 -9.93 -2.03 -21.74
N ARG A 138 -11.19 -1.58 -21.75
CA ARG A 138 -12.22 -2.10 -20.84
C ARG A 138 -12.49 -3.58 -21.03
N ASN A 139 -12.52 -4.07 -22.27
CA ASN A 139 -12.68 -5.49 -22.56
C ASN A 139 -11.51 -6.32 -22.02
N MET A 140 -10.27 -5.85 -22.20
CA MET A 140 -9.08 -6.51 -21.65
C MET A 140 -9.12 -6.58 -20.12
N LEU A 141 -9.58 -5.52 -19.45
CA LEU A 141 -9.74 -5.49 -18.00
C LEU A 141 -10.84 -6.46 -17.53
N ALA A 142 -11.96 -6.53 -18.26
CA ALA A 142 -13.08 -7.40 -17.94
C ALA A 142 -12.75 -8.89 -18.14
N GLN A 143 -11.92 -9.23 -19.13
CA GLN A 143 -11.40 -10.60 -19.33
C GLN A 143 -10.52 -11.05 -18.15
N GLY A 144 -9.91 -10.12 -17.44
CA GLY A 144 -9.01 -10.40 -16.32
C GLY A 144 -7.71 -11.06 -16.76
N GLY A 145 -7.08 -11.79 -15.85
CA GLY A 145 -5.77 -12.40 -16.07
C GLY A 145 -4.61 -11.46 -15.73
N ASN A 146 -3.40 -11.85 -16.14
CA ASN A 146 -2.17 -11.08 -15.93
C ASN A 146 -1.63 -10.62 -17.30
N ASN A 147 -2.30 -9.63 -17.89
CA ASN A 147 -1.95 -9.08 -19.20
C ASN A 147 -0.91 -7.98 -19.02
N GLU A 148 0.34 -8.27 -19.36
CA GLU A 148 1.41 -7.28 -19.32
C GLU A 148 1.44 -6.47 -20.62
N VAL A 149 1.35 -5.14 -20.50
CA VAL A 149 1.41 -4.22 -21.64
C VAL A 149 2.55 -3.24 -21.44
N THR A 150 3.60 -3.37 -22.26
CA THR A 150 4.76 -2.47 -22.25
C THR A 150 4.49 -1.26 -23.13
N LEU A 151 4.66 -0.05 -22.58
CA LEU A 151 4.56 1.20 -23.34
C LEU A 151 5.79 1.38 -24.25
N THR A 152 5.59 1.86 -25.48
CA THR A 152 6.67 2.20 -26.42
C THR A 152 7.13 3.64 -26.25
N LYS A 153 6.21 4.56 -25.99
CA LYS A 153 6.45 5.95 -25.62
C LYS A 153 6.91 6.03 -24.17
N GLN A 154 7.96 6.80 -23.94
CA GLN A 154 8.44 7.11 -22.60
C GLN A 154 7.60 8.25 -22.01
N ILE A 155 6.92 7.95 -20.90
CA ILE A 155 6.10 8.92 -20.19
C ILE A 155 6.82 9.26 -18.88
N PRO A 156 7.30 10.50 -18.69
CA PRO A 156 8.02 10.86 -17.48
C PRO A 156 7.08 10.84 -16.26
N VAL A 157 7.57 10.29 -15.15
CA VAL A 157 6.85 10.25 -13.88
C VAL A 157 7.62 11.08 -12.86
N HIS A 158 7.04 12.20 -12.43
CA HIS A 158 7.60 13.06 -11.39
C HIS A 158 6.78 12.91 -10.10
N ILE A 159 7.43 12.45 -9.03
CA ILE A 159 6.85 12.39 -7.69
C ILE A 159 7.47 13.52 -6.89
N THR A 160 6.70 14.58 -6.67
CA THR A 160 7.14 15.79 -5.97
C THR A 160 6.39 15.94 -4.65
N TYR A 161 6.97 16.73 -3.74
CA TYR A 161 6.39 17.04 -2.45
C TYR A 161 6.38 18.56 -2.26
N PHE A 162 5.22 19.17 -2.49
CA PHE A 162 5.02 20.60 -2.30
C PHE A 162 3.98 20.81 -1.20
N THR A 163 4.34 21.60 -0.21
CA THR A 163 3.46 22.05 0.88
C THR A 163 2.83 23.40 0.58
N VAL A 164 3.23 24.06 -0.50
CA VAL A 164 2.62 25.28 -1.03
C VAL A 164 2.63 25.19 -2.55
N MET A 165 1.49 25.46 -3.19
CA MET A 165 1.34 25.49 -4.64
C MET A 165 0.42 26.64 -5.07
N VAL A 166 0.52 27.08 -6.32
CA VAL A 166 -0.43 28.00 -6.93
C VAL A 166 -1.55 27.16 -7.56
N GLY A 167 -2.79 27.38 -7.13
CA GLY A 167 -3.96 26.72 -7.70
C GLY A 167 -4.32 27.27 -9.08
N ASP A 168 -5.24 26.60 -9.76
CA ASP A 168 -5.70 27.00 -11.11
C ASP A 168 -6.35 28.40 -11.13
N ASP A 169 -6.83 28.87 -9.98
CA ASP A 169 -7.37 30.22 -9.78
C ASP A 169 -6.30 31.29 -9.52
N GLY A 170 -5.02 30.92 -9.58
CA GLY A 170 -3.88 31.80 -9.32
C GLY A 170 -3.62 32.07 -7.83
N ARG A 171 -4.38 31.46 -6.92
CA ARG A 171 -4.23 31.68 -5.47
C ARG A 171 -3.26 30.66 -4.87
N LEU A 172 -2.51 31.10 -3.87
CA LEU A 172 -1.68 30.19 -3.08
C LEU A 172 -2.55 29.23 -2.27
N GLN A 173 -2.23 27.95 -2.37
CA GLN A 173 -2.80 26.86 -1.59
C GLN A 173 -1.68 26.24 -0.76
N SER A 174 -1.93 26.10 0.53
CA SER A 174 -0.99 25.47 1.46
C SER A 174 -1.52 24.10 1.90
N PHE A 175 -0.61 23.17 2.12
CA PHE A 175 -0.88 21.79 2.50
C PHE A 175 -0.09 21.45 3.77
N GLY A 176 -0.57 20.47 4.53
CA GLY A 176 0.14 20.02 5.73
C GLY A 176 1.50 19.39 5.42
N ASP A 177 2.52 19.70 6.23
CA ASP A 177 3.83 19.06 6.21
C ASP A 177 3.77 17.63 6.80
N LEU A 178 3.09 16.75 6.10
CA LEU A 178 2.86 15.35 6.45
C LEU A 178 4.17 14.60 6.81
N TYR A 179 5.26 14.86 6.09
CA TYR A 179 6.53 14.15 6.26
C TYR A 179 7.56 14.93 7.10
N GLY A 180 7.20 16.11 7.59
CA GLY A 180 8.06 16.94 8.43
C GLY A 180 9.28 17.50 7.69
N HIS A 181 9.26 17.55 6.35
CA HIS A 181 10.41 18.00 5.57
C HIS A 181 10.69 19.48 5.84
N ASP A 182 9.64 20.30 5.77
CA ASP A 182 9.76 21.74 5.93
C ASP A 182 10.18 22.09 7.35
N ASN A 183 9.60 21.41 8.35
CA ASN A 183 10.00 21.60 9.73
C ASN A 183 11.48 21.22 9.98
N ARG A 184 11.97 20.13 9.38
CA ARG A 184 13.40 19.76 9.51
C ARG A 184 14.31 20.80 8.87
N VAL A 185 13.96 21.28 7.68
CA VAL A 185 14.73 22.32 6.98
C VAL A 185 14.71 23.63 7.79
N ALA A 186 13.56 24.02 8.31
CA ALA A 186 13.39 25.20 9.15
C ALA A 186 14.32 25.20 10.37
N VAL A 187 14.30 24.10 11.13
CA VAL A 187 15.15 23.96 12.33
C VAL A 187 16.63 24.03 11.95
N ALA A 188 17.02 23.39 10.84
CA ALA A 188 18.40 23.40 10.37
C ALA A 188 18.88 24.80 9.95
N LEU A 189 18.02 25.60 9.32
CA LEU A 189 18.39 26.93 8.81
C LEU A 189 18.22 28.06 9.82
N ALA A 190 17.16 28.01 10.64
CA ALA A 190 16.72 29.12 11.48
C ALA A 190 16.76 28.81 12.98
N GLY A 191 17.16 27.60 13.39
CA GLY A 191 17.21 27.18 14.79
C GLY A 191 15.85 27.02 15.46
N ARG A 192 14.75 27.11 14.69
CA ARG A 192 13.37 26.99 15.18
C ARG A 192 12.45 26.39 14.11
N PRO A 193 11.34 25.74 14.51
CA PRO A 193 10.30 25.30 13.59
C PRO A 193 9.77 26.46 12.74
N LEU A 194 9.45 26.19 11.47
CA LEU A 194 8.61 27.09 10.69
C LEU A 194 7.16 26.86 11.14
N PRO A 195 6.46 27.89 11.66
CA PRO A 195 5.01 27.83 11.73
C PRO A 195 4.51 28.03 10.31
N LEU A 196 4.54 26.96 9.50
CA LEU A 196 3.69 26.94 8.33
C LEU A 196 2.27 26.95 8.88
N GLU A 197 1.60 28.09 8.81
CA GLU A 197 0.16 28.15 8.93
C GLU A 197 -0.39 27.29 7.77
N ALA A 198 -0.51 25.99 8.01
CA ALA A 198 -1.39 25.17 7.21
C ALA A 198 -2.74 25.90 7.22
N PRO A 199 -3.43 26.03 6.08
CA PRO A 199 -4.76 26.62 6.08
C PRO A 199 -5.58 25.85 7.13
N PRO A 200 -6.52 26.51 7.83
CA PRO A 200 -7.22 25.95 8.97
C PRO A 200 -7.59 24.51 8.63
N VAL A 201 -6.87 23.59 9.27
CA VAL A 201 -7.01 22.18 9.00
C VAL A 201 -8.45 21.88 9.33
N THR A 202 -9.25 21.53 8.31
CA THR A 202 -10.65 21.22 8.58
C THR A 202 -10.68 20.15 9.67
N THR A 203 -11.66 20.21 10.56
CA THR A 203 -11.82 19.19 11.60
C THR A 203 -11.82 17.78 11.01
N ALA A 204 -12.32 17.63 9.78
CA ALA A 204 -12.21 16.44 8.94
C ALA A 204 -10.76 16.03 8.64
N TYR A 205 -9.90 16.93 8.14
CA TYR A 205 -8.49 16.59 7.87
C TYR A 205 -7.74 16.27 9.15
N ALA A 206 -7.95 17.01 10.24
CA ALA A 206 -7.27 16.71 11.51
C ALA A 206 -7.66 15.31 12.03
N LYS A 207 -8.94 14.95 11.91
CA LYS A 207 -9.45 13.62 12.26
C LYS A 207 -8.85 12.53 11.37
N ASP A 208 -8.91 12.70 10.05
CA ASP A 208 -8.37 11.73 9.08
C ASP A 208 -6.85 11.59 9.21
N ALA A 209 -6.12 12.70 9.41
CA ALA A 209 -4.67 12.67 9.59
C ALA A 209 -4.29 11.98 10.91
N LYS A 210 -5.07 12.18 11.98
CA LYS A 210 -4.90 11.46 13.25
C LYS A 210 -5.23 9.97 13.08
N GLU A 211 -6.24 9.61 12.29
CA GLU A 211 -6.58 8.22 11.96
C GLU A 211 -5.47 7.56 11.12
N ALA A 212 -4.98 8.22 10.08
CA ALA A 212 -3.84 7.78 9.26
C ALA A 212 -2.53 7.66 10.04
N ARG A 213 -2.32 8.52 11.04
CA ARG A 213 -1.17 8.43 11.96
C ARG A 213 -1.37 7.35 13.01
N ARG A 214 -2.59 7.14 13.51
CA ARG A 214 -2.93 6.06 14.46
C ARG A 214 -2.78 4.71 13.80
N SER A 215 -3.24 4.51 12.57
CA SER A 215 -2.97 3.26 11.83
C SER A 215 -1.47 3.00 11.62
N LYS A 216 -0.63 4.06 11.59
CA LYS A 216 0.84 3.94 11.55
C LYS A 216 1.52 3.84 12.93
N SER A 217 0.88 4.35 13.99
CA SER A 217 1.43 4.48 15.35
C SER A 217 0.90 3.42 16.31
N TYR A 218 -0.20 2.75 15.99
CA TYR A 218 -0.76 1.61 16.73
C TYR A 218 0.06 0.36 16.41
N LYS A 219 1.34 0.45 16.75
CA LYS A 219 2.36 -0.58 16.57
C LYS A 219 2.37 -1.61 17.70
N GLN A 220 1.28 -1.76 18.47
CA GLN A 220 1.38 -2.54 19.70
C GLN A 220 0.17 -3.35 20.16
N THR A 221 -1.00 -3.31 19.51
CA THR A 221 -2.00 -4.38 19.71
C THR A 221 -2.77 -4.64 18.42
N ASN A 222 -3.11 -5.91 18.22
CA ASN A 222 -3.55 -6.52 16.97
C ASN A 222 -4.81 -5.85 16.35
N ASN A 223 -4.81 -5.71 15.00
CA ASN A 223 -5.95 -5.94 14.07
C ASN A 223 -6.05 -5.02 12.82
N ASP A 224 -5.22 -3.98 12.64
CA ASP A 224 -5.58 -2.91 11.67
C ASP A 224 -4.86 -2.92 10.30
N PHE A 225 -3.70 -3.56 10.15
CA PHE A 225 -2.97 -3.53 8.87
C PHE A 225 -3.57 -4.44 7.80
N PHE A 226 -3.85 -5.71 8.12
CA PHE A 226 -4.35 -6.66 7.10
C PHE A 226 -5.76 -6.30 6.66
N SER A 227 -6.61 -5.86 7.57
CA SER A 227 -7.91 -5.25 7.26
C SER A 227 -7.74 -3.97 6.42
N GLY A 228 -6.77 -3.13 6.75
CA GLY A 228 -6.43 -1.90 6.02
C GLY A 228 -5.75 -2.11 4.66
N LEU A 229 -5.16 -3.28 4.36
CA LEU A 229 -4.57 -3.58 3.06
C LEU A 229 -5.50 -4.44 2.20
N PHE A 230 -6.17 -5.42 2.80
CA PHE A 230 -6.96 -6.45 2.13
C PHE A 230 -8.48 -6.26 2.28
N GLY A 231 -8.95 -5.27 3.04
CA GLY A 231 -10.36 -5.13 3.39
C GLY A 231 -10.76 -6.05 4.56
N ASN A 232 -11.93 -5.77 5.15
CA ASN A 232 -12.50 -6.61 6.21
C ASN A 232 -13.01 -7.94 5.66
#